data_AF-A0A7X4HES8-F1
#
_entry.id   AF-A0A7X4HES8-F1
#
_cell.length_a   1.000
_cell.length_b   1.000
_cell.length_c   1.000
_cell.angle_alpha   90.00
_cell.angle_beta   90.00
_cell.angle_gamma   90.00
#
_symmetry.space_group_name_H-M   'P 1'
#
loop_
_entity.id
_entity.type
_entity.pdbx_description
1 polymer ?
#
loop_
_entity_poly.entity_id
_entity_poly.type
_entity_poly.pdbx_seq_one_letter_code
_entity_poly.pdbx_strand_id
1 'polypeptide(L)'
;MMRTLAACMLAGLLMASAVGAHAAVSLPAFKTLEGRVVNPGSLAGKATVVALFSSTCPFCANEAPKLQKLYRENRQVLEVVAVNIEAGDPAQATKAAAWVKRFGLTHAVTLDYRAFEAVLGKLKGIPALYVFDRQGKLVRSEIGEMLDEDFDDIAREAQRAAAGAATASAAAHAGEPAVSLALDLRRDAQLAARAGMPLVLFFTLPDCRHCHTVRHSYLAPLPGSAYVIREIEVNGSRAVTALDGAATTHAALAKRLGVQFAPTVLFVGPAGEELAPPLKGGDTAGMYGAYLDARFAAAKQAITASATPAKERKAP
;
A
#
# COMPACT_ATOMS: atom_id res chain seq x y z
N MET A 1 -49.02 57.11 19.57
CA MET A 1 -48.50 56.52 20.83
C MET A 1 -47.77 55.24 20.49
N MET A 2 -46.53 55.12 20.97
CA MET A 2 -45.58 54.03 20.79
C MET A 2 -46.19 52.62 20.78
N ARG A 3 -45.60 51.74 19.96
CA ARG A 3 -44.96 50.52 20.46
C ARG A 3 -44.05 49.88 19.40
N THR A 4 -42.76 50.08 19.66
CA THR A 4 -41.60 49.33 19.16
C THR A 4 -41.75 47.83 19.41
N LEU A 5 -41.32 47.00 18.47
CA LEU A 5 -40.72 45.68 18.72
C LEU A 5 -39.73 45.37 17.59
N ALA A 6 -38.47 45.25 18.00
CA ALA A 6 -37.34 44.85 17.18
C ALA A 6 -37.43 43.37 16.83
N ALA A 7 -36.96 43.00 15.63
CA ALA A 7 -36.57 41.63 15.33
C ALA A 7 -35.30 41.65 14.47
N CYS A 8 -34.18 41.39 15.13
CA CYS A 8 -32.93 40.96 14.54
C CYS A 8 -33.16 39.77 13.60
N MET A 9 -32.70 39.85 12.34
CA MET A 9 -32.34 38.66 11.57
C MET A 9 -31.03 38.88 10.82
N LEU A 10 -29.99 38.32 11.45
CA LEU A 10 -28.76 37.74 10.93
C LEU A 10 -28.25 38.24 9.56
N ALA A 11 -27.22 39.07 9.62
CA ALA A 11 -26.20 39.12 8.58
C ALA A 11 -25.45 37.77 8.56
N GLY A 12 -25.80 36.90 7.59
CA GLY A 12 -25.07 35.67 7.32
C GLY A 12 -23.69 35.98 6.76
N LEU A 13 -22.68 35.94 7.62
CA LEU A 13 -21.28 36.00 7.23
C LEU A 13 -20.91 34.66 6.57
N LEU A 14 -20.87 34.63 5.24
CA LEU A 14 -20.30 33.54 4.45
C LEU A 14 -18.80 33.45 4.76
N MET A 15 -18.45 32.64 5.76
CA MET A 15 -17.08 32.17 5.97
C MET A 15 -16.74 31.22 4.82
N ALA A 16 -16.15 31.75 3.75
CA ALA A 16 -15.46 30.96 2.75
C ALA A 16 -14.29 30.25 3.43
N SER A 17 -14.44 28.96 3.71
CA SER A 17 -13.34 28.11 4.15
C SER A 17 -12.30 28.06 3.04
N ALA A 18 -11.20 28.79 3.20
CA ALA A 18 -9.99 28.57 2.42
C ALA A 18 -9.46 27.19 2.80
N VAL A 19 -9.86 26.17 2.05
CA VAL A 19 -9.22 24.85 2.07
C VAL A 19 -7.77 25.12 1.67
N GLY A 20 -6.86 24.98 2.62
CA GLY A 20 -5.43 25.11 2.37
C GLY A 20 -5.02 24.10 1.30
N ALA A 21 -4.76 24.61 0.09
CA ALA A 21 -4.11 23.85 -0.97
C ALA A 21 -2.71 23.47 -0.46
N HIS A 22 -2.57 22.25 0.07
CA HIS A 22 -1.27 21.60 0.08
C HIS A 22 -0.81 21.58 -1.38
N ALA A 23 0.22 22.36 -1.69
CA ALA A 23 0.76 22.45 -3.04
C ALA A 23 1.02 21.03 -3.55
N ALA A 24 0.28 20.62 -4.58
CA ALA A 24 0.44 19.29 -5.17
C ALA A 24 1.88 19.18 -5.67
N VAL A 25 2.59 18.13 -5.25
CA VAL A 25 3.93 17.83 -5.78
C VAL A 25 3.79 17.55 -7.27
N SER A 26 4.30 18.46 -8.10
CA SER A 26 4.26 18.35 -9.55
C SER A 26 5.64 18.03 -10.10
N LEU A 27 5.70 17.17 -11.12
CA LEU A 27 6.94 16.87 -11.83
C LEU A 27 7.58 18.14 -12.42
N PRO A 28 8.92 18.29 -12.36
CA PRO A 28 9.61 19.40 -12.98
C PRO A 28 9.84 19.13 -14.48
N ALA A 29 10.12 20.16 -15.26
CA ALA A 29 10.73 19.96 -16.57
C ALA A 29 12.17 19.46 -16.39
N PHE A 30 12.64 18.61 -17.31
CA PHE A 30 13.98 18.03 -17.25
C PHE A 30 14.53 17.74 -18.65
N LYS A 31 15.84 17.64 -18.75
CA LYS A 31 16.57 17.25 -19.95
C LYS A 31 17.05 15.81 -19.81
N THR A 32 16.73 14.97 -20.79
CA THR A 32 17.25 13.60 -20.82
C THR A 32 18.73 13.59 -21.18
N LEU A 33 19.40 12.47 -20.90
CA LEU A 33 20.81 12.26 -21.22
C LEU A 33 21.09 12.37 -22.73
N GLU A 34 20.12 12.02 -23.57
CA GLU A 34 20.16 12.16 -25.03
C GLU A 34 19.93 13.61 -25.50
N GLY A 35 19.68 14.53 -24.57
CA GLY A 35 19.55 15.95 -24.83
C GLY A 35 18.12 16.44 -25.11
N ARG A 36 17.11 15.56 -25.06
CA ARG A 36 15.71 15.93 -25.25
C ARG A 36 15.17 16.66 -24.01
N VAL A 37 14.53 17.80 -24.20
CA VAL A 37 13.80 18.49 -23.12
C VAL A 37 12.41 17.89 -22.99
N VAL A 38 12.05 17.48 -21.78
CA VAL A 38 10.75 16.92 -21.42
C VAL A 38 10.02 17.89 -20.51
N ASN A 39 8.86 18.36 -20.96
CA ASN A 39 7.97 19.17 -20.14
C ASN A 39 6.97 18.28 -19.40
N PRO A 40 6.59 18.58 -18.16
CA PRO A 40 5.64 17.75 -17.38
C PRO A 40 4.32 17.52 -18.10
N GLY A 41 3.80 18.53 -18.81
CA GLY A 41 2.58 18.42 -19.60
C GLY A 41 2.64 17.36 -20.71
N SER A 42 3.84 16.99 -21.19
CA SER A 42 4.00 15.92 -22.19
C SER A 42 3.89 14.51 -21.60
N LEU A 43 3.94 14.39 -20.27
CA LEU A 43 3.74 13.13 -19.54
C LEU A 43 2.27 12.96 -19.10
N ALA A 44 1.46 14.02 -19.23
CA ALA A 44 0.05 13.98 -18.88
C ALA A 44 -0.68 12.90 -19.67
N GLY A 45 -1.63 12.24 -19.02
CA GLY A 45 -2.37 11.12 -19.62
C GLY A 45 -1.69 9.76 -19.47
N LYS A 46 -0.48 9.69 -18.92
CA LYS A 46 0.19 8.44 -18.50
C LYS A 46 0.59 8.51 -17.04
N ALA A 47 0.59 7.38 -16.35
CA ALA A 47 1.26 7.29 -15.05
C ALA A 47 2.77 7.52 -15.26
N THR A 48 3.46 8.16 -14.32
CA THR A 48 4.90 8.39 -14.42
C THR A 48 5.60 7.85 -13.19
N VAL A 49 6.56 6.95 -13.39
CA VAL A 49 7.46 6.47 -12.34
C VAL A 49 8.77 7.25 -12.41
N VAL A 50 9.09 7.98 -11.36
CA VAL A 50 10.40 8.63 -11.18
C VAL A 50 11.27 7.74 -10.32
N ALA A 51 12.42 7.33 -10.84
CA ALA A 51 13.36 6.43 -10.16
C ALA A 51 14.67 7.15 -9.83
N LEU A 52 14.90 7.47 -8.56
CA LEU A 52 16.14 8.07 -8.09
C LEU A 52 17.20 6.99 -7.87
N PHE A 53 18.33 7.10 -8.58
CA PHE A 53 19.37 6.07 -8.58
C PHE A 53 20.78 6.67 -8.59
N SER A 54 21.77 5.82 -8.28
CA SER A 54 23.19 6.10 -8.52
C SER A 54 23.80 5.01 -9.40
N SER A 55 24.75 5.38 -10.26
CA SER A 55 25.41 4.42 -11.17
C SER A 55 26.35 3.44 -10.45
N THR A 56 26.61 3.68 -9.16
CA THR A 56 27.49 2.87 -8.29
C THR A 56 26.72 2.11 -7.19
N CYS A 57 25.40 2.22 -7.18
CA CYS A 57 24.53 1.59 -6.19
C CYS A 57 24.15 0.16 -6.62
N PRO A 58 24.48 -0.89 -5.84
CA PRO A 58 24.19 -2.27 -6.21
C PRO A 58 22.70 -2.60 -6.21
N PHE A 59 21.92 -2.07 -5.26
CA PHE A 59 20.47 -2.27 -5.23
C PHE A 59 19.78 -1.61 -6.43
N CYS A 60 20.26 -0.43 -6.83
CA CYS A 60 19.79 0.24 -8.04
C CYS A 60 20.11 -0.58 -9.30
N ALA A 61 21.21 -1.35 -9.30
CA ALA A 61 21.57 -2.25 -10.40
C ALA A 61 20.61 -3.44 -10.51
N ASN A 62 20.13 -3.95 -9.37
CA ASN A 62 19.10 -5.00 -9.33
C ASN A 62 17.75 -4.48 -9.86
N GLU A 63 17.46 -3.20 -9.61
CA GLU A 63 16.18 -2.58 -9.97
C GLU A 63 16.08 -2.15 -11.43
N ALA A 64 17.18 -1.69 -12.02
CA ALA A 64 17.24 -1.21 -13.41
C ALA A 64 16.58 -2.14 -14.45
N PRO A 65 16.86 -3.47 -14.49
CA PRO A 65 16.19 -4.36 -15.44
C PRO A 65 14.68 -4.49 -15.20
N LYS A 66 14.23 -4.37 -13.94
CA LYS A 66 12.80 -4.45 -13.58
C LYS A 66 12.06 -3.20 -14.04
N LEU A 67 12.64 -2.01 -13.81
CA LEU A 67 12.12 -0.74 -14.32
C LEU A 67 12.04 -0.73 -15.86
N GLN A 68 13.06 -1.25 -16.53
CA GLN A 68 13.06 -1.38 -17.99
C GLN A 68 11.98 -2.34 -18.50
N LYS A 69 11.73 -3.46 -17.78
CA LYS A 69 10.61 -4.37 -18.08
C LYS A 69 9.26 -3.67 -17.90
N LEU A 70 9.04 -3.03 -16.75
CA LEU A 70 7.83 -2.27 -16.44
C LEU A 70 7.52 -1.25 -17.54
N TYR A 71 8.50 -0.44 -17.92
CA TYR A 71 8.36 0.53 -19.00
C TYR A 71 8.00 -0.13 -20.33
N ARG A 72 8.78 -1.12 -20.77
CA ARG A 72 8.59 -1.75 -22.09
C ARG A 72 7.18 -2.35 -22.24
N GLU A 73 6.68 -3.00 -21.19
CA GLU A 73 5.39 -3.69 -21.18
C GLU A 73 4.20 -2.72 -21.03
N ASN A 74 4.43 -1.50 -20.52
CA ASN A 74 3.36 -0.56 -20.19
C ASN A 74 3.50 0.82 -20.86
N ARG A 75 4.43 1.00 -21.80
CA ARG A 75 4.75 2.28 -22.48
C ARG A 75 3.57 3.05 -23.08
N GLN A 76 2.44 2.40 -23.31
CA GLN A 76 1.22 3.05 -23.80
C GLN A 76 0.51 3.87 -22.71
N VAL A 77 0.66 3.47 -21.44
CA VAL A 77 -0.09 4.00 -20.29
C VAL A 77 0.81 4.47 -19.15
N LEU A 78 2.11 4.16 -19.21
CA LEU A 78 3.10 4.46 -18.18
C LEU A 78 4.43 4.92 -18.80
N GLU A 79 5.04 5.93 -18.18
CA GLU A 79 6.39 6.42 -18.45
C GLU A 79 7.31 6.12 -17.26
N VAL A 80 8.59 5.93 -17.54
CA VAL A 80 9.65 5.82 -16.51
C VAL A 80 10.68 6.91 -16.75
N VAL A 81 11.09 7.60 -15.68
CA VAL A 81 12.13 8.62 -15.66
C VAL A 81 13.15 8.25 -14.59
N ALA A 82 14.31 7.75 -14.98
CA ALA A 82 15.40 7.49 -14.04
C ALA A 82 16.25 8.76 -13.86
N VAL A 83 16.45 9.18 -12.62
CA VAL A 83 17.14 10.41 -12.24
C VAL A 83 18.40 10.03 -11.48
N ASN A 84 19.57 10.32 -12.06
CA ASN A 84 20.83 10.09 -11.39
C ASN A 84 21.06 11.16 -10.32
N ILE A 85 21.37 10.75 -9.08
CA ILE A 85 21.46 11.64 -7.92
C ILE A 85 22.82 12.33 -7.75
N GLU A 86 23.84 11.99 -8.56
CA GLU A 86 25.25 12.43 -8.41
C GLU A 86 25.46 13.89 -8.87
N ALA A 87 24.52 14.79 -8.55
CA ALA A 87 24.48 16.16 -9.03
C ALA A 87 25.75 16.95 -8.66
N GLY A 88 26.38 17.54 -9.68
CA GLY A 88 27.59 18.34 -9.54
C GLY A 88 28.89 17.55 -9.74
N ASP A 89 28.82 16.23 -9.95
CA ASP A 89 29.97 15.43 -10.40
C ASP A 89 30.17 15.61 -11.92
N PRO A 90 31.32 16.13 -12.39
CA PRO A 90 31.60 16.27 -13.82
C PRO A 90 31.59 14.94 -14.59
N ALA A 91 31.81 13.81 -13.91
CA ALA A 91 31.83 12.47 -14.51
C ALA A 91 30.46 11.79 -14.58
N GLN A 92 29.40 12.40 -14.00
CA GLN A 92 28.08 11.76 -13.90
C GLN A 92 27.50 11.35 -15.25
N ALA A 93 27.68 12.18 -16.30
CA ALA A 93 27.13 11.92 -17.64
C ALA A 93 27.73 10.64 -18.25
N THR A 94 29.04 10.46 -18.12
CA THR A 94 29.73 9.26 -18.61
C THR A 94 29.29 8.02 -17.85
N LYS A 95 29.18 8.10 -16.51
CA LYS A 95 28.73 6.98 -15.67
C LYS A 95 27.27 6.59 -15.98
N ALA A 96 26.38 7.57 -16.09
CA ALA A 96 24.98 7.35 -16.42
C ALA A 96 24.80 6.79 -17.85
N ALA A 97 25.60 7.25 -18.81
CA ALA A 97 25.59 6.68 -20.17
C ALA A 97 26.04 5.22 -20.19
N ALA A 98 27.09 4.89 -19.43
CA ALA A 98 27.53 3.52 -19.25
C ALA A 98 26.44 2.66 -18.58
N TRP A 99 25.72 3.22 -17.61
CA TRP A 99 24.58 2.58 -16.95
C TRP A 99 23.44 2.26 -17.93
N VAL A 100 23.01 3.25 -18.72
CA VAL A 100 21.99 3.09 -19.77
C VAL A 100 22.37 1.96 -20.72
N LYS A 101 23.62 1.96 -21.19
CA LYS A 101 24.13 0.91 -22.08
C LYS A 101 24.18 -0.46 -21.41
N ARG A 102 24.63 -0.56 -20.15
CA ARG A 102 24.76 -1.81 -19.39
C ARG A 102 23.42 -2.52 -19.24
N PHE A 103 22.34 -1.78 -18.98
CA PHE A 103 21.01 -2.35 -18.73
C PHE A 103 20.06 -2.26 -19.92
N GLY A 104 20.51 -1.73 -21.06
CA GLY A 104 19.68 -1.58 -22.26
C GLY A 104 18.44 -0.72 -22.01
N LEU A 105 18.60 0.37 -21.24
CA LEU A 105 17.49 1.23 -20.85
C LEU A 105 16.99 2.02 -22.07
N THR A 106 15.67 2.04 -22.25
CA THR A 106 15.01 2.78 -23.34
C THR A 106 14.01 3.82 -22.84
N HIS A 107 13.77 3.84 -21.53
CA HIS A 107 13.04 4.93 -20.87
C HIS A 107 13.96 6.14 -20.65
N ALA A 108 13.39 7.28 -20.27
CA ALA A 108 14.17 8.48 -20.06
C ALA A 108 15.15 8.30 -18.88
N VAL A 109 16.37 8.80 -19.06
CA VAL A 109 17.37 8.96 -17.99
C VAL A 109 17.79 10.42 -17.97
N THR A 110 17.92 11.03 -16.79
CA THR A 110 18.28 12.44 -16.63
C THR A 110 19.27 12.65 -15.49
N LEU A 111 20.01 13.74 -15.57
CA LEU A 111 20.97 14.20 -14.56
C LEU A 111 20.45 15.41 -13.78
N ASP A 112 19.21 15.84 -14.03
CA ASP A 112 18.61 17.06 -13.45
C ASP A 112 18.11 16.84 -12.02
N TYR A 113 18.85 16.10 -11.19
CA TYR A 113 18.43 15.73 -9.84
C TYR A 113 18.04 16.94 -8.97
N ARG A 114 18.70 18.10 -9.13
CA ARG A 114 18.34 19.32 -8.38
C ARG A 114 16.92 19.81 -8.66
N ALA A 115 16.41 19.64 -9.88
CA ALA A 115 15.04 19.99 -10.22
C ALA A 115 14.04 19.03 -9.56
N PHE A 116 14.37 17.74 -9.50
CA PHE A 116 13.56 16.73 -8.81
C PHE A 116 13.61 16.89 -7.28
N GLU A 117 14.78 17.16 -6.71
CA GLU A 117 14.96 17.42 -5.27
C GLU A 117 14.14 18.63 -4.81
N ALA A 118 14.02 19.67 -5.64
CA ALA A 118 13.23 20.86 -5.32
C ALA A 118 11.73 20.55 -5.12
N VAL A 119 11.19 19.51 -5.76
CA VAL A 119 9.76 19.14 -5.67
C VAL A 119 9.52 17.91 -4.79
N LEU A 120 10.42 16.94 -4.79
CA LEU A 120 10.32 15.71 -4.00
C LEU A 120 10.87 15.87 -2.57
N GLY A 121 11.64 16.93 -2.34
CA GLY A 121 12.38 17.15 -1.11
C GLY A 121 13.70 16.38 -1.06
N LYS A 122 14.38 16.49 0.08
CA LYS A 122 15.68 15.85 0.28
C LYS A 122 15.57 14.32 0.21
N LEU A 123 16.45 13.73 -0.59
CA LEU A 123 16.63 12.30 -0.70
C LEU A 123 17.02 11.69 0.66
N LYS A 124 16.29 10.64 1.07
CA LYS A 124 16.53 9.92 2.33
C LYS A 124 17.21 8.56 2.13
N GLY A 125 17.38 8.12 0.88
CA GLY A 125 18.03 6.85 0.51
C GLY A 125 17.80 6.50 -0.95
N ILE A 126 18.58 5.55 -1.48
CA ILE A 126 18.39 4.97 -2.82
C ILE A 126 18.44 3.43 -2.77
N PRO A 127 17.76 2.73 -3.70
CA PRO A 127 16.85 3.29 -4.70
C PRO A 127 15.61 3.95 -4.10
N ALA A 128 15.01 4.89 -4.81
CA ALA A 128 13.74 5.49 -4.40
C ALA A 128 12.84 5.72 -5.62
N LEU A 129 11.59 5.26 -5.53
CA LEU A 129 10.57 5.42 -6.57
C LEU A 129 9.46 6.36 -6.12
N TYR A 130 9.00 7.20 -7.04
CA TYR A 130 7.85 8.06 -6.86
C TYR A 130 6.91 7.82 -8.04
N VAL A 131 5.66 7.45 -7.75
CA VAL A 131 4.65 7.17 -8.79
C VAL A 131 3.66 8.33 -8.81
N PHE A 132 3.58 8.94 -9.97
CA PHE A 132 2.62 9.99 -10.29
C PHE A 132 1.50 9.41 -11.14
N ASP A 133 0.27 9.78 -10.83
CA ASP A 133 -0.89 9.41 -11.64
C ASP A 133 -0.90 10.17 -12.98
N ARG A 134 -1.93 9.91 -13.79
CA ARG A 134 -2.11 10.49 -15.13
C ARG A 134 -2.34 12.00 -15.12
N GLN A 135 -2.66 12.56 -13.95
CA GLN A 135 -2.86 13.98 -13.71
C GLN A 135 -1.59 14.63 -13.13
N GLY A 136 -0.52 13.86 -12.92
CA GLY A 136 0.74 14.34 -12.38
C GLY A 136 0.72 14.51 -10.86
N LYS A 137 -0.22 13.88 -10.16
CA LYS A 137 -0.27 13.89 -8.69
C LYS A 137 0.52 12.70 -8.14
N LEU A 138 1.35 12.94 -7.14
CA LEU A 138 2.05 11.87 -6.42
C LEU A 138 1.04 10.97 -5.68
N VAL A 139 1.02 9.69 -6.03
CA VAL A 139 0.12 8.69 -5.44
C VAL A 139 0.85 7.60 -4.65
N ARG A 140 2.15 7.40 -4.90
CA ARG A 140 2.99 6.45 -4.17
C ARG A 140 4.42 6.97 -4.07
N SER A 141 5.07 6.69 -2.94
CA SER A 141 6.51 6.92 -2.76
C SER A 141 7.12 5.76 -2.00
N GLU A 142 8.17 5.16 -2.55
CA GLU A 142 8.87 4.02 -1.99
C GLU A 142 10.35 4.34 -1.89
N ILE A 143 10.93 4.13 -0.71
CA ILE A 143 12.37 4.31 -0.47
C ILE A 143 12.94 2.96 -0.05
N GLY A 144 13.98 2.50 -0.75
CA GLY A 144 14.60 1.19 -0.57
C GLY A 144 14.31 0.22 -1.70
N GLU A 145 14.92 -0.95 -1.63
CA GLU A 145 14.74 -2.02 -2.62
C GLU A 145 13.28 -2.45 -2.71
N MET A 146 12.75 -2.50 -3.93
CA MET A 146 11.40 -3.00 -4.22
C MET A 146 11.42 -4.46 -4.65
N LEU A 147 10.36 -5.17 -4.30
CA LEU A 147 10.13 -6.53 -4.75
C LEU A 147 9.47 -6.54 -6.13
N ASP A 148 9.42 -7.69 -6.80
CA ASP A 148 8.86 -7.79 -8.15
C ASP A 148 7.35 -7.46 -8.16
N GLU A 149 6.66 -7.83 -7.09
CA GLU A 149 5.24 -7.58 -6.87
C GLU A 149 4.92 -6.08 -6.84
N ASP A 150 5.83 -5.25 -6.33
CA ASP A 150 5.65 -3.80 -6.28
C ASP A 150 5.59 -3.19 -7.68
N PHE A 151 6.38 -3.71 -8.63
CA PHE A 151 6.34 -3.29 -10.03
C PHE A 151 5.06 -3.74 -10.73
N ASP A 152 4.59 -4.94 -10.40
CA ASP A 152 3.33 -5.47 -10.94
C ASP A 152 2.12 -4.68 -10.42
N ASP A 153 2.14 -4.24 -9.17
CA ASP A 153 1.12 -3.33 -8.61
C ASP A 153 1.09 -2.01 -9.36
N ILE A 154 2.25 -1.39 -9.59
CA ILE A 154 2.36 -0.15 -10.37
C ILE A 154 1.80 -0.34 -11.80
N ALA A 155 2.12 -1.47 -12.44
CA ALA A 155 1.61 -1.80 -13.76
C ALA A 155 0.08 -1.93 -13.75
N ARG A 156 -0.48 -2.68 -12.80
CA ARG A 156 -1.92 -2.87 -12.65
C ARG A 156 -2.65 -1.55 -12.40
N GLU A 157 -2.12 -0.71 -11.51
CA GLU A 157 -2.68 0.60 -11.21
C GLU A 157 -2.70 1.50 -12.45
N ALA A 158 -1.59 1.58 -13.18
CA ALA A 158 -1.49 2.37 -14.41
C ALA A 158 -2.47 1.87 -15.49
N GLN A 159 -2.58 0.55 -15.67
CA GLN A 159 -3.51 -0.06 -16.62
C GLN A 159 -4.97 0.18 -16.23
N ARG A 160 -5.33 0.04 -14.94
CA ARG A 160 -6.68 0.34 -14.44
C ARG A 160 -7.04 1.80 -14.62
N ALA A 161 -6.13 2.72 -14.31
CA ALA A 161 -6.33 4.16 -14.50
C ALA A 161 -6.46 4.54 -15.98
N ALA A 162 -5.79 3.80 -16.89
CA ALA A 162 -5.96 3.96 -18.33
C ALA A 162 -7.31 3.40 -18.81
N ALA A 163 -7.71 2.21 -18.34
CA ALA A 163 -8.96 1.56 -18.69
C ALA A 163 -10.19 2.32 -18.16
N GLY A 164 -10.14 2.86 -16.94
CA GLY A 164 -11.22 3.64 -16.33
C GLY A 164 -11.53 4.97 -17.03
N ALA A 165 -10.62 5.46 -17.90
CA ALA A 165 -10.91 6.57 -18.80
C ALA A 165 -11.57 6.13 -20.12
N ALA A 166 -11.46 4.85 -20.49
CA ALA A 166 -12.14 4.26 -21.63
C ALA A 166 -13.53 3.69 -21.28
N THR A 167 -13.79 3.42 -20.00
CA THR A 167 -15.06 2.92 -19.49
C THR A 167 -15.57 3.74 -18.31
N ALA A 168 -15.77 5.05 -18.52
CA ALA A 168 -16.57 5.86 -17.61
C ALA A 168 -18.06 5.54 -17.78
N SER A 169 -18.46 4.32 -17.40
CA SER A 169 -19.81 3.98 -16.94
C SER A 169 -19.78 2.58 -16.33
N ALA A 170 -19.40 2.50 -15.06
CA ALA A 170 -20.02 1.62 -14.06
C ALA A 170 -19.30 1.79 -12.72
N ALA A 171 -20.04 2.39 -11.78
CA ALA A 171 -19.89 2.30 -10.33
C ALA A 171 -18.55 2.73 -9.69
N ALA A 172 -18.65 3.89 -9.04
CA ALA A 172 -17.83 4.25 -7.89
C ALA A 172 -17.66 3.08 -6.92
N HIS A 173 -16.41 2.68 -6.68
CA HIS A 173 -15.99 2.20 -5.36
C HIS A 173 -14.94 3.19 -4.86
N ALA A 174 -15.45 4.21 -4.18
CA ALA A 174 -14.65 5.01 -3.26
C ALA A 174 -13.97 4.04 -2.27
N GLY A 175 -12.68 4.26 -2.03
CA GLY A 175 -11.84 3.36 -1.25
C GLY A 175 -12.39 3.07 0.14
N GLU A 176 -12.70 1.80 0.37
CA GLU A 176 -12.62 1.19 1.69
C GLU A 176 -11.22 0.58 1.88
N PRO A 177 -10.69 0.55 3.11
CA PRO A 177 -9.55 -0.30 3.39
C PRO A 177 -9.97 -1.76 3.12
N ALA A 178 -9.29 -2.40 2.17
CA ALA A 178 -9.61 -3.77 1.75
C ALA A 178 -9.51 -4.81 2.88
N VAL A 179 -8.95 -4.43 4.04
CA VAL A 179 -9.10 -5.11 5.32
C VAL A 179 -9.77 -4.15 6.30
N SER A 180 -10.99 -4.47 6.75
CA SER A 180 -11.75 -3.61 7.66
C SER A 180 -11.17 -3.62 9.08
N LEU A 181 -11.25 -2.49 9.78
CA LEU A 181 -10.87 -2.42 11.20
C LEU A 181 -11.77 -3.30 12.08
N ALA A 182 -11.20 -3.83 13.16
CA ALA A 182 -11.95 -4.54 14.18
C ALA A 182 -12.90 -3.59 14.94
N LEU A 183 -14.19 -3.92 14.96
CA LEU A 183 -15.20 -3.18 15.72
C LEU A 183 -15.96 -4.09 16.69
N ASP A 184 -16.35 -5.29 16.22
CA ASP A 184 -17.04 -6.29 17.04
C ASP A 184 -16.54 -7.70 16.68
N LEU A 185 -15.53 -8.16 17.44
CA LEU A 185 -14.92 -9.46 17.20
C LEU A 185 -15.86 -10.61 17.53
N ARG A 186 -16.81 -10.43 18.46
CA ARG A 186 -17.81 -11.46 18.77
C ARG A 186 -18.70 -11.71 17.56
N ARG A 187 -19.17 -10.65 16.90
CA ARG A 187 -19.93 -10.76 15.64
C ARG A 187 -19.07 -11.36 14.53
N ASP A 188 -17.84 -10.88 14.37
CA ASP A 188 -16.94 -11.34 13.31
C ASP A 188 -16.57 -12.83 13.46
N ALA A 189 -16.37 -13.31 14.69
CA ALA A 189 -16.16 -14.71 15.00
C ALA A 189 -17.36 -15.60 14.62
N GLN A 190 -18.58 -15.13 14.89
CA GLN A 190 -19.79 -15.86 14.49
C GLN A 190 -19.93 -15.94 12.96
N LEU A 191 -19.55 -14.88 12.23
CA LEU A 191 -19.54 -14.89 10.77
C LEU A 191 -18.52 -15.89 10.23
N ALA A 192 -17.30 -15.88 10.76
CA ALA A 192 -16.26 -16.82 10.37
C ALA A 192 -16.65 -18.28 10.65
N ALA A 193 -17.21 -18.54 11.84
CA ALA A 193 -17.68 -19.88 12.22
C ALA A 193 -18.78 -20.43 11.30
N ARG A 194 -19.74 -19.60 10.87
CA ARG A 194 -20.78 -20.01 9.91
C ARG A 194 -20.21 -20.37 8.54
N ALA A 195 -19.09 -19.75 8.15
CA ALA A 195 -18.37 -20.07 6.93
C ALA A 195 -17.44 -21.30 7.08
N GLY A 196 -17.29 -21.86 8.28
CA GLY A 196 -16.33 -22.94 8.55
C GLY A 196 -14.88 -22.50 8.40
N MET A 197 -14.61 -21.21 8.64
CA MET A 197 -13.32 -20.56 8.41
C MET A 197 -12.83 -19.86 9.70
N PRO A 198 -11.51 -19.67 9.87
CA PRO A 198 -10.99 -18.93 11.02
C PRO A 198 -11.33 -17.43 10.90
N LEU A 199 -11.51 -16.77 12.04
CA LEU A 199 -11.42 -15.31 12.11
C LEU A 199 -9.93 -14.93 12.04
N VAL A 200 -9.59 -14.07 11.09
CA VAL A 200 -8.21 -13.60 10.90
C VAL A 200 -8.05 -12.23 11.55
N LEU A 201 -7.14 -12.13 12.51
CA LEU A 201 -6.81 -10.88 13.18
C LEU A 201 -5.44 -10.40 12.70
N PHE A 202 -5.42 -9.25 12.04
CA PHE A 202 -4.21 -8.65 11.47
C PHE A 202 -3.76 -7.45 12.31
N PHE A 203 -2.63 -7.59 12.98
CA PHE A 203 -2.08 -6.58 13.87
C PHE A 203 -1.09 -5.67 13.15
N THR A 204 -1.29 -4.36 13.28
CA THR A 204 -0.55 -3.34 12.53
C THR A 204 0.01 -2.24 13.42
N LEU A 205 0.98 -1.49 12.89
CA LEU A 205 1.49 -0.25 13.45
C LEU A 205 1.32 0.88 12.41
N PRO A 206 1.17 2.14 12.85
CA PRO A 206 1.19 3.28 11.93
C PRO A 206 2.53 3.33 11.19
N ASP A 207 2.50 3.75 9.93
CA ASP A 207 3.67 3.89 9.05
C ASP A 207 4.54 2.63 8.90
N CYS A 208 3.95 1.45 9.15
CA CYS A 208 4.61 0.16 9.05
C CYS A 208 4.62 -0.37 7.60
N ARG A 209 5.77 -0.29 6.93
CA ARG A 209 5.97 -0.82 5.55
C ARG A 209 5.57 -2.29 5.42
N HIS A 210 6.09 -3.16 6.29
CA HIS A 210 5.76 -4.58 6.26
C HIS A 210 4.26 -4.85 6.43
N CYS A 211 3.57 -4.03 7.23
CA CYS A 211 2.13 -4.11 7.40
C CYS A 211 1.39 -3.70 6.12
N HIS A 212 1.89 -2.69 5.40
CA HIS A 212 1.36 -2.32 4.10
C HIS A 212 1.46 -3.49 3.10
N THR A 213 2.62 -4.11 2.97
CA THR A 213 2.83 -5.27 2.08
C THR A 213 1.91 -6.44 2.46
N VAL A 214 1.88 -6.84 3.73
CA VAL A 214 0.98 -7.92 4.19
C VAL A 214 -0.49 -7.62 3.87
N ARG A 215 -0.93 -6.37 4.11
CA ARG A 215 -2.31 -5.93 3.85
C ARG A 215 -2.66 -6.02 2.38
N HIS A 216 -1.89 -5.38 1.52
CA HIS A 216 -2.29 -5.14 0.12
C HIS A 216 -1.96 -6.32 -0.79
N SER A 217 -0.87 -7.03 -0.54
CA SER A 217 -0.41 -8.10 -1.43
C SER A 217 -0.94 -9.48 -1.04
N TYR A 218 -1.36 -9.68 0.22
CA TYR A 218 -1.78 -11.01 0.70
C TYR A 218 -3.18 -11.04 1.30
N LEU A 219 -3.53 -10.12 2.20
CA LEU A 219 -4.83 -10.20 2.89
C LEU A 219 -5.98 -9.60 2.10
N ALA A 220 -5.80 -8.42 1.52
CA ALA A 220 -6.80 -7.72 0.71
C ALA A 220 -7.22 -8.46 -0.57
N PRO A 221 -6.32 -9.15 -1.30
CA PRO A 221 -6.69 -9.89 -2.51
C PRO A 221 -7.44 -11.19 -2.24
N LEU A 222 -7.51 -11.65 -0.98
CA LEU A 222 -8.28 -12.84 -0.63
C LEU A 222 -9.75 -12.61 -0.97
N PRO A 223 -10.46 -13.64 -1.48
CA PRO A 223 -11.88 -13.51 -1.77
C PRO A 223 -12.66 -13.22 -0.49
N GLY A 224 -13.12 -11.97 -0.32
CA GLY A 224 -13.71 -11.47 0.92
C GLY A 224 -14.98 -12.22 1.39
N SER A 225 -15.62 -13.01 0.53
CA SER A 225 -16.72 -13.90 0.90
C SER A 225 -16.27 -15.17 1.64
N ALA A 226 -14.98 -15.53 1.54
CA ALA A 226 -14.42 -16.74 2.14
C ALA A 226 -13.71 -16.48 3.48
N TYR A 227 -13.32 -15.24 3.78
CA TYR A 227 -12.53 -14.92 4.96
C TYR A 227 -13.08 -13.71 5.69
N VAL A 228 -13.15 -13.80 7.02
CA VAL A 228 -13.42 -12.64 7.88
C VAL A 228 -12.08 -12.16 8.43
N ILE A 229 -11.61 -11.02 7.93
CA ILE A 229 -10.31 -10.44 8.29
C ILE A 229 -10.55 -9.09 8.96
N ARG A 230 -9.91 -8.87 10.11
CA ARG A 230 -10.01 -7.62 10.86
C ARG A 230 -8.66 -7.07 11.27
N GLU A 231 -8.46 -5.79 11.01
CA GLU A 231 -7.25 -5.08 11.39
C GLU A 231 -7.33 -4.49 12.80
N ILE A 232 -6.25 -4.68 13.58
CA ILE A 232 -6.09 -4.18 14.95
C ILE A 232 -4.76 -3.43 15.06
N GLU A 233 -4.82 -2.13 15.30
CA GLU A 233 -3.65 -1.30 15.59
C GLU A 233 -3.05 -1.63 16.98
N VAL A 234 -1.83 -2.14 17.04
CA VAL A 234 -1.18 -2.62 18.29
C VAL A 234 -1.13 -1.54 19.38
N ASN A 235 -0.97 -0.27 19.00
CA ASN A 235 -0.92 0.88 19.91
C ASN A 235 -2.15 1.79 19.80
N GLY A 236 -3.23 1.32 19.18
CA GLY A 236 -4.42 2.12 18.88
C GLY A 236 -5.36 2.29 20.08
N SER A 237 -5.95 3.47 20.21
CA SER A 237 -6.98 3.78 21.22
C SER A 237 -8.40 3.45 20.75
N ARG A 238 -8.57 2.94 19.52
CA ARG A 238 -9.87 2.63 18.93
C ARG A 238 -10.62 1.58 19.76
N ALA A 239 -11.90 1.85 20.00
CA ALA A 239 -12.78 0.96 20.73
C ALA A 239 -13.14 -0.28 19.90
N VAL A 240 -13.22 -1.43 20.56
CA VAL A 240 -13.61 -2.72 19.98
C VAL A 240 -14.32 -3.58 21.02
N THR A 241 -15.31 -4.34 20.58
CA THR A 241 -15.93 -5.41 21.39
C THR A 241 -15.12 -6.68 21.20
N ALA A 242 -14.54 -7.21 22.29
CA ALA A 242 -13.72 -8.42 22.26
C ALA A 242 -14.57 -9.69 22.01
N LEU A 243 -13.94 -10.86 21.93
CA LEU A 243 -14.63 -12.14 21.70
C LEU A 243 -15.54 -12.54 22.87
N ASP A 244 -15.10 -12.28 24.09
CA ASP A 244 -15.92 -12.35 25.32
C ASP A 244 -17.00 -11.24 25.37
N GLY A 245 -16.94 -10.29 24.42
CA GLY A 245 -17.66 -9.03 24.28
C GLY A 245 -17.64 -8.07 25.46
N ALA A 246 -16.54 -8.09 26.21
CA ALA A 246 -16.10 -6.92 26.94
C ALA A 246 -15.78 -5.78 25.96
N ALA A 247 -16.15 -4.56 26.32
CA ALA A 247 -15.66 -3.36 25.65
C ALA A 247 -14.18 -3.15 26.00
N THR A 248 -13.35 -2.91 24.98
CA THR A 248 -11.90 -2.70 25.14
C THR A 248 -11.38 -1.75 24.06
N THR A 249 -10.07 -1.49 24.04
CA THR A 249 -9.38 -0.82 22.94
C THR A 249 -8.51 -1.78 22.15
N HIS A 250 -8.10 -1.40 20.94
CA HIS A 250 -7.14 -2.16 20.14
C HIS A 250 -5.85 -2.45 20.91
N ALA A 251 -5.26 -1.47 21.57
CA ALA A 251 -4.03 -1.66 22.34
C ALA A 251 -4.19 -2.63 23.52
N ALA A 252 -5.28 -2.51 24.27
CA ALA A 252 -5.57 -3.42 25.38
C ALA A 252 -5.85 -4.86 24.88
N LEU A 253 -6.50 -4.99 23.73
CA LEU A 253 -6.75 -6.28 23.08
C LEU A 253 -5.45 -6.92 22.57
N ALA A 254 -4.58 -6.17 21.88
CA ALA A 254 -3.29 -6.66 21.40
C ALA A 254 -2.42 -7.18 22.55
N LYS A 255 -2.37 -6.44 23.67
CA LYS A 255 -1.68 -6.87 24.89
C LYS A 255 -2.26 -8.16 25.47
N ARG A 256 -3.59 -8.30 25.54
CA ARG A 256 -4.27 -9.50 26.04
C ARG A 256 -3.96 -10.73 25.18
N LEU A 257 -3.85 -10.54 23.87
CA LEU A 257 -3.50 -11.58 22.91
C LEU A 257 -1.98 -11.80 22.75
N GLY A 258 -1.15 -11.12 23.57
CA GLY A 258 0.30 -11.30 23.56
C GLY A 258 1.02 -10.73 22.33
N VAL A 259 0.37 -9.85 21.55
CA VAL A 259 0.93 -9.25 20.35
C VAL A 259 1.59 -7.92 20.68
N GLN A 260 2.90 -7.84 20.47
CA GLN A 260 3.71 -6.64 20.81
C GLN A 260 4.44 -6.03 19.61
N PHE A 261 4.38 -6.69 18.44
CA PHE A 261 5.04 -6.21 17.22
C PHE A 261 4.17 -6.50 16.00
N ALA A 262 4.38 -5.71 14.96
CA ALA A 262 3.63 -5.77 13.71
C ALA A 262 4.58 -5.94 12.51
N PRO A 263 4.12 -6.57 11.42
CA PRO A 263 2.82 -7.23 11.29
C PRO A 263 2.77 -8.56 12.05
N THR A 264 1.60 -8.88 12.62
CA THR A 264 1.30 -10.20 13.16
C THR A 264 -0.09 -10.63 12.67
N VAL A 265 -0.26 -11.86 12.18
CA VAL A 265 -1.55 -12.42 11.77
C VAL A 265 -1.89 -13.61 12.65
N LEU A 266 -3.03 -13.54 13.34
CA LEU A 266 -3.59 -14.63 14.13
C LEU A 266 -4.76 -15.28 13.40
N PHE A 267 -4.93 -16.59 13.61
CA PHE A 267 -6.02 -17.39 13.09
C PHE A 267 -6.78 -17.96 14.28
N VAL A 268 -7.95 -17.37 14.59
CA VAL A 268 -8.68 -17.68 15.83
C VAL A 268 -10.04 -18.28 15.56
N GLY A 269 -10.46 -19.18 16.44
CA GLY A 269 -11.80 -19.74 16.45
C GLY A 269 -12.80 -18.89 17.23
N PRO A 270 -14.07 -19.32 17.32
CA PRO A 270 -15.13 -18.51 17.91
C PRO A 270 -14.99 -18.28 19.42
N ALA A 271 -14.24 -19.12 20.13
CA ALA A 271 -13.94 -18.93 21.55
C ALA A 271 -12.59 -18.19 21.77
N GLY A 272 -11.91 -17.78 20.70
CA GLY A 272 -10.60 -17.11 20.75
C GLY A 272 -9.42 -18.07 20.85
N GLU A 273 -9.65 -19.36 20.69
CA GLU A 273 -8.59 -20.36 20.57
C GLU A 273 -7.77 -20.14 19.30
N GLU A 274 -6.45 -20.30 19.41
CA GLU A 274 -5.55 -20.24 18.26
C GLU A 274 -5.67 -21.54 17.44
N LEU A 275 -6.09 -21.42 16.19
CA LEU A 275 -6.33 -22.55 15.28
C LEU A 275 -5.08 -22.92 14.47
N ALA A 276 -4.13 -21.99 14.33
CA ALA A 276 -2.85 -22.19 13.66
C ALA A 276 -1.79 -21.24 14.21
N PRO A 277 -0.49 -21.61 14.18
CA PRO A 277 0.58 -20.75 14.67
C PRO A 277 0.55 -19.37 14.00
N PRO A 278 0.83 -18.29 14.75
CA PRO A 278 0.76 -16.94 14.21
C PRO A 278 1.82 -16.72 13.14
N LEU A 279 1.49 -15.88 12.15
CA LEU A 279 2.51 -15.31 11.27
C LEU A 279 3.03 -14.03 11.90
N LYS A 280 4.34 -13.98 12.10
CA LYS A 280 5.05 -12.92 12.79
C LYS A 280 6.08 -12.33 11.84
N GLY A 281 6.02 -11.02 11.59
CA GLY A 281 6.86 -10.34 10.60
C GLY A 281 6.20 -10.30 9.21
N GLY A 282 6.76 -9.45 8.32
CA GLY A 282 6.28 -9.28 6.95
C GLY A 282 6.93 -10.23 5.96
N ASP A 283 6.63 -10.06 4.67
CA ASP A 283 7.35 -10.79 3.63
C ASP A 283 8.76 -10.22 3.44
N THR A 284 9.77 -11.01 3.78
CA THR A 284 11.19 -10.65 3.61
C THR A 284 11.88 -11.49 2.52
N ALA A 285 11.22 -12.52 1.99
CA ALA A 285 11.84 -13.53 1.12
C ALA A 285 10.93 -14.05 -0.01
N GLY A 286 9.78 -13.43 -0.24
CA GLY A 286 8.75 -13.86 -1.20
C GLY A 286 7.96 -15.10 -0.76
N MET A 287 8.09 -15.52 0.50
CA MET A 287 7.55 -16.79 1.00
C MET A 287 6.28 -16.61 1.83
N TYR A 288 5.83 -15.37 2.06
CA TYR A 288 4.73 -15.10 2.98
C TYR A 288 3.41 -15.72 2.51
N GLY A 289 3.14 -15.74 1.21
CA GLY A 289 1.95 -16.36 0.63
C GLY A 289 1.85 -17.85 0.95
N ALA A 290 2.94 -18.60 0.76
CA ALA A 290 2.97 -20.04 1.07
C ALA A 290 2.77 -20.30 2.58
N TYR A 291 3.31 -19.44 3.44
CA TYR A 291 3.09 -19.54 4.88
C TYR A 291 1.64 -19.21 5.26
N LEU A 292 1.04 -18.20 4.63
CA LEU A 292 -0.36 -17.83 4.81
C LEU A 292 -1.30 -18.96 4.42
N ASP A 293 -1.09 -19.57 3.25
CA ASP A 293 -1.87 -20.73 2.79
C ASP A 293 -1.75 -21.91 3.75
N ALA A 294 -0.54 -22.20 4.23
CA ALA A 294 -0.31 -23.25 5.20
C ALA A 294 -1.03 -22.99 6.54
N ARG A 295 -1.14 -21.73 6.99
CA ARG A 295 -1.90 -21.38 8.20
C ARG A 295 -3.40 -21.52 8.00
N PHE A 296 -3.92 -21.11 6.85
CA PHE A 296 -5.33 -21.34 6.53
C PHE A 296 -5.68 -22.82 6.48
N ALA A 297 -4.83 -23.64 5.84
CA ALA A 297 -5.02 -25.09 5.79
C ALA A 297 -5.02 -25.71 7.20
N ALA A 298 -4.04 -25.36 8.04
CA ALA A 298 -3.96 -25.83 9.42
C ALA A 298 -5.18 -25.40 10.25
N ALA A 299 -5.60 -24.14 10.14
CA ALA A 299 -6.75 -23.63 10.87
C ALA A 299 -8.06 -24.34 10.46
N LYS A 300 -8.25 -24.61 9.16
CA LYS A 300 -9.41 -25.35 8.66
C LYS A 300 -9.43 -26.79 9.16
N GLN A 301 -8.27 -27.45 9.24
CA GLN A 301 -8.14 -28.78 9.84
C GLN A 301 -8.50 -28.76 11.33
N ALA A 302 -8.03 -27.77 12.09
CA ALA A 302 -8.35 -27.61 13.50
C ALA A 302 -9.86 -27.40 13.75
N ILE A 303 -10.53 -26.59 12.91
CA ILE A 303 -11.99 -26.40 12.96
C ILE A 303 -12.71 -27.73 12.71
N THR A 304 -12.29 -28.48 11.69
CA THR A 304 -12.92 -29.76 11.32
C THR A 304 -12.74 -30.80 12.42
N ALA A 305 -11.54 -30.91 13.01
CA ALA A 305 -11.25 -31.85 14.09
C ALA A 305 -12.05 -31.55 15.38
N SER A 306 -12.34 -30.28 15.64
CA SER A 306 -13.19 -29.82 16.75
C SER A 306 -14.68 -30.09 16.50
N ALA A 307 -15.12 -30.16 15.24
CA ALA A 307 -16.50 -30.45 14.85
C ALA A 307 -16.86 -31.95 14.85
N THR A 308 -15.88 -32.86 14.75
CA THR A 308 -16.12 -34.31 14.79
C THR A 308 -16.57 -34.76 16.19
N PRO A 309 -17.74 -35.43 16.34
CA PRO A 309 -18.21 -35.94 17.62
C PRO A 309 -17.26 -36.98 18.22
N ALA A 310 -17.17 -37.05 19.54
CA ALA A 310 -16.25 -37.94 20.28
C ALA A 310 -16.44 -39.47 20.02
N LYS A 311 -17.47 -39.87 19.27
CA LYS A 311 -17.79 -41.28 19.00
C LYS A 311 -16.94 -41.93 17.90
N GLU A 312 -16.25 -41.15 17.07
CA GLU A 312 -15.38 -41.65 15.98
C GLU A 312 -13.87 -41.58 16.31
N ARG A 313 -13.50 -40.98 17.45
CA ARG A 313 -12.08 -40.91 17.91
C ARG A 313 -11.55 -42.23 18.49
N LYS A 314 -12.37 -43.29 18.53
CA LYS A 314 -12.02 -44.59 19.12
C LYS A 314 -12.67 -45.73 18.34
N ALA A 315 -12.13 -46.04 17.17
CA ALA A 315 -12.23 -47.35 16.54
C ALA A 315 -10.80 -47.83 16.26
N PRO A 316 -10.45 -49.08 16.63
CA PRO A 316 -9.07 -49.58 16.71
C PRO A 316 -8.36 -49.66 15.35
#